data_AF-A0A938QSB2-F1
#
_entry.id   AF-A0A938QSB2-F1
#
_cell.length_a   1.000
_cell.length_b   1.000
_cell.length_c   1.000
_cell.angle_alpha   90.00
_cell.angle_beta   90.00
_cell.angle_gamma   90.00
#
_symmetry.space_group_name_H-M   'P 1'
#
loop_
_entity.id
_entity.type
_entity.pdbx_description
1 polymer ?
#
loop_
_entity_poly.entity_id
_entity_poly.type
_entity_poly.pdbx_seq_one_letter_code
_entity_poly.pdbx_strand_id
1 'polypeptide(L)'
;MRPPRTSFRAPPGNTHVVSCFGLLPARSRIRSREKKYWAPASVRRARGKEHRPIFLPSKPCNPGPLRASGVTQHNPILHPASLLRYCIHYEWAGQDFFVTSKAVEGDKSAGASLAIDGAGTGGKLNQLSTSQEEDAVAYVAPFRGLHYNPQKGLNLEEVVTPPYDVIKPEEREVFAARHPYNMVHLILPQPQPGDDQFHNRYTRAAALYRQWLQDSILVRDPEPAFYYWETEFEVEGRTHNRTGFAALVRLESLTGGVIRPHEQTFSAAKADRLELLKHAQANFSPIFSLYSDPQDRVLEALRQARPPEPLMAFTDVGGYRQRLFRVSRPPVLKEVHQALLDKALFIADGHHRYETSLNFQKLMKQRYPHASPLASFKFTLMYLSNIFDPHLVILMAHRMLGGPRFKTLEEGAFLKRMAEYFEIEPLPPLGQANGPYEEFLPQKLKEAQPRDTVFIVLGFGNKVWRVKLKPGIREKVLERQMHRSLAQLDVTVLNFLIFEKILGLDAKAQDDQETCKYSSKIPDVLAALKRREASMAFILNPTRIEQVQEVASTGFIMPRKSTYFYPKVMTGLIFNPINPEEEIVVPG
;
A
#
# COMPACT_ATOMS: atom_id res chain seq x y z
N MET A 1 -15.91 -13.62 -65.57
CA MET A 1 -17.37 -13.60 -65.84
C MET A 1 -18.11 -13.16 -64.58
N ARG A 2 -19.23 -12.45 -64.73
CA ARG A 2 -20.30 -12.13 -63.75
C ARG A 2 -21.62 -12.18 -64.54
N PRO A 3 -22.81 -12.33 -63.93
CA PRO A 3 -23.17 -13.00 -62.68
C PRO A 3 -24.29 -14.06 -62.97
N PRO A 4 -25.21 -14.35 -62.03
CA PRO A 4 -26.53 -13.69 -62.18
C PRO A 4 -27.12 -13.07 -60.90
N ARG A 5 -28.06 -12.15 -61.11
CA ARG A 5 -29.07 -11.67 -60.13
C ARG A 5 -30.35 -12.55 -60.32
N THR A 6 -31.46 -12.53 -59.57
CA THR A 6 -32.14 -11.51 -58.76
C THR A 6 -33.34 -12.18 -58.04
N SER A 7 -33.84 -11.65 -56.91
CA SER A 7 -35.26 -11.23 -56.78
C SER A 7 -35.60 -10.74 -55.35
N PHE A 8 -36.62 -9.88 -55.27
CA PHE A 8 -37.11 -9.19 -54.07
C PHE A 8 -38.41 -9.82 -53.54
N ARG A 9 -38.68 -9.70 -52.24
CA ARG A 9 -40.04 -9.34 -51.74
C ARG A 9 -40.04 -8.84 -50.28
N ALA A 10 -40.72 -7.70 -50.11
CA ALA A 10 -41.30 -7.10 -48.90
C ALA A 10 -42.71 -6.59 -49.33
N PRO A 11 -43.53 -5.86 -48.54
CA PRO A 11 -43.46 -5.54 -47.11
C PRO A 11 -44.56 -6.35 -46.36
N PRO A 12 -45.51 -5.86 -45.51
CA PRO A 12 -45.91 -4.51 -45.09
C PRO A 12 -45.27 -4.05 -43.75
N GLY A 13 -45.71 -2.88 -43.26
CA GLY A 13 -45.62 -2.41 -41.88
C GLY A 13 -46.81 -1.50 -41.57
N ASN A 14 -46.89 -0.82 -40.41
CA ASN A 14 -47.70 0.40 -40.32
C ASN A 14 -47.37 1.38 -39.16
N THR A 15 -47.44 2.66 -39.54
CA THR A 15 -47.79 3.90 -38.81
C THR A 15 -47.11 4.38 -37.51
N HIS A 16 -46.55 5.58 -37.66
CA HIS A 16 -46.14 6.61 -36.70
C HIS A 16 -47.17 7.02 -35.63
N VAL A 17 -46.67 7.61 -34.54
CA VAL A 17 -47.20 8.87 -33.97
C VAL A 17 -46.04 9.86 -33.77
N VAL A 18 -46.31 11.13 -34.05
CA VAL A 18 -45.40 12.27 -33.89
C VAL A 18 -45.97 13.20 -32.81
N SER A 19 -45.12 13.78 -31.96
CA SER A 19 -45.45 15.05 -31.30
C SER A 19 -44.24 15.99 -31.28
N CYS A 20 -44.31 17.04 -32.09
CA CYS A 20 -43.42 18.19 -31.98
C CYS A 20 -43.88 19.09 -30.83
N PHE A 21 -42.95 19.62 -30.05
CA PHE A 21 -43.06 20.98 -29.52
C PHE A 21 -41.70 21.65 -29.62
N GLY A 22 -41.63 22.70 -30.44
CA GLY A 22 -40.46 23.57 -30.53
C GLY A 22 -40.84 24.98 -30.10
N LEU A 23 -39.94 25.65 -29.40
CA LEU A 23 -39.92 27.11 -29.26
C LEU A 23 -38.45 27.58 -29.21
N LEU A 24 -38.11 28.46 -30.16
CA LEU A 24 -36.88 29.25 -30.25
C LEU A 24 -37.31 30.74 -30.22
N PRO A 25 -36.39 31.73 -30.16
CA PRO A 25 -35.43 31.96 -29.08
C PRO A 25 -35.43 33.45 -28.63
N ALA A 26 -34.86 33.77 -27.46
CA ALA A 26 -34.55 35.17 -27.10
C ALA A 26 -33.05 35.47 -27.28
N ARG A 27 -32.72 36.51 -28.07
CA ARG A 27 -31.35 36.99 -28.29
C ARG A 27 -31.02 38.15 -27.34
N SER A 28 -29.81 38.17 -26.81
CA SER A 28 -29.05 39.41 -26.67
C SER A 28 -27.58 39.16 -27.07
N ARG A 29 -27.10 39.93 -28.05
CA ARG A 29 -25.70 39.94 -28.52
C ARG A 29 -24.85 40.76 -27.55
N ILE A 30 -23.53 40.57 -27.56
CA ILE A 30 -22.58 41.60 -28.08
C ILE A 30 -21.14 41.06 -28.18
N ARG A 31 -20.56 41.23 -29.40
CA ARG A 31 -19.13 41.36 -29.80
C ARG A 31 -18.12 40.28 -29.32
N SER A 32 -17.57 39.42 -30.20
CA SER A 32 -16.55 39.67 -31.27
C SER A 32 -15.17 40.07 -30.71
N ARG A 33 -14.02 39.49 -31.10
CA ARG A 33 -13.58 38.99 -32.42
C ARG A 33 -12.48 37.91 -32.28
N GLU A 34 -12.42 36.98 -33.26
CA GLU A 34 -11.25 36.53 -34.06
C GLU A 34 -9.79 36.73 -33.54
N LYS A 35 -8.77 35.89 -33.82
CA LYS A 35 -8.54 34.96 -34.96
C LYS A 35 -7.37 33.96 -34.69
N LYS A 36 -7.58 32.68 -35.08
CA LYS A 36 -6.74 31.74 -35.87
C LYS A 36 -5.27 31.33 -35.51
N TYR A 37 -5.11 29.99 -35.41
CA TYR A 37 -4.05 29.07 -35.92
C TYR A 37 -2.60 29.54 -36.19
N TRP A 38 -1.61 28.79 -35.67
CA TRP A 38 -0.83 27.76 -36.43
C TRP A 38 0.10 26.93 -35.52
N ALA A 39 0.56 25.79 -36.02
CA ALA A 39 1.62 24.92 -35.48
C ALA A 39 2.24 24.15 -36.68
N PRO A 40 3.31 23.34 -36.56
CA PRO A 40 4.44 23.30 -35.60
C PRO A 40 5.81 23.41 -36.34
N ALA A 41 6.97 23.28 -35.66
CA ALA A 41 8.13 22.49 -36.15
C ALA A 41 9.45 22.61 -35.30
N SER A 42 10.10 21.46 -35.11
CA SER A 42 11.54 21.17 -35.04
C SER A 42 12.54 22.10 -34.32
N VAL A 43 13.25 21.54 -33.33
CA VAL A 43 14.51 22.07 -32.78
C VAL A 43 15.72 21.37 -33.43
N ARG A 44 16.67 22.14 -33.98
CA ARG A 44 18.03 21.69 -34.31
C ARG A 44 19.08 22.57 -33.62
N ARG A 45 20.24 21.97 -33.32
CA ARG A 45 21.37 22.55 -32.57
C ARG A 45 21.97 23.79 -33.25
N ALA A 46 22.41 24.76 -32.43
CA ALA A 46 23.60 25.58 -32.71
C ALA A 46 24.28 26.02 -31.40
N ARG A 47 25.61 26.21 -31.44
CA ARG A 47 26.46 26.68 -30.32
C ARG A 47 26.64 28.20 -30.44
N GLY A 48 26.87 28.94 -29.34
CA GLY A 48 27.31 30.34 -29.49
C GLY A 48 27.45 31.21 -28.24
N LYS A 49 28.64 31.16 -27.62
CA LYS A 49 29.35 32.25 -26.90
C LYS A 49 28.77 32.84 -25.59
N GLU A 50 29.72 33.37 -24.83
CA GLU A 50 29.62 33.90 -23.47
C GLU A 50 29.24 35.39 -23.46
N HIS A 51 28.73 35.89 -22.33
CA HIS A 51 29.20 37.13 -21.70
C HIS A 51 28.78 37.18 -20.21
N ARG A 52 29.68 37.64 -19.33
CA ARG A 52 29.36 38.03 -17.94
C ARG A 52 28.73 39.45 -17.92
N PRO A 53 28.07 39.83 -16.83
CA PRO A 53 28.70 40.87 -16.00
C PRO A 53 28.65 40.62 -14.49
N ILE A 54 29.25 41.56 -13.76
CA ILE A 54 29.65 41.54 -12.35
C ILE A 54 28.59 42.19 -11.46
N PHE A 55 28.47 41.76 -10.20
CA PHE A 55 27.89 42.57 -9.11
C PHE A 55 28.72 42.46 -7.82
N LEU A 56 28.86 43.58 -7.12
CA LEU A 56 29.48 43.72 -5.79
C LEU A 56 28.50 44.49 -4.86
N PRO A 57 28.69 44.47 -3.52
CA PRO A 57 27.57 44.31 -2.59
C PRO A 57 27.26 45.54 -1.71
N SER A 58 26.19 45.44 -0.92
CA SER A 58 25.98 46.25 0.29
C SER A 58 25.41 45.43 1.46
N LYS A 59 25.77 45.86 2.68
CA LYS A 59 25.41 45.38 4.03
C LYS A 59 25.46 46.62 4.94
N PRO A 60 25.06 46.56 6.23
CA PRO A 60 23.78 46.09 6.77
C PRO A 60 23.18 47.17 7.73
N CYS A 61 22.04 46.92 8.37
CA CYS A 61 21.67 47.64 9.61
C CYS A 61 20.77 46.80 10.51
N ASN A 62 21.01 46.88 11.83
CA ASN A 62 20.20 46.27 12.89
C ASN A 62 20.53 47.02 14.21
N PRO A 63 19.52 47.43 15.00
CA PRO A 63 19.56 47.08 16.43
C PRO A 63 18.17 46.74 17.02
N GLY A 64 18.13 45.89 18.07
CA GLY A 64 16.98 45.75 18.98
C GLY A 64 17.16 46.65 20.23
N PRO A 65 16.70 46.26 21.43
CA PRO A 65 15.62 45.34 21.82
C PRO A 65 14.63 45.98 22.85
N LEU A 66 13.50 45.35 23.20
CA LEU A 66 12.67 45.75 24.36
C LEU A 66 12.07 44.55 25.12
N ARG A 67 11.75 44.77 26.42
CA ARG A 67 11.37 43.75 27.43
C ARG A 67 9.92 43.88 27.92
N ALA A 68 9.37 42.72 28.30
CA ALA A 68 8.49 42.45 29.46
C ALA A 68 7.17 43.23 29.70
N SER A 69 6.08 42.49 29.82
CA SER A 69 5.22 42.42 31.04
C SER A 69 4.15 41.34 30.84
N GLY A 70 3.57 40.82 31.93
CA GLY A 70 2.54 39.77 31.88
C GLY A 70 1.35 40.08 32.78
N VAL A 71 0.22 39.42 32.54
CA VAL A 71 -0.98 39.41 33.40
C VAL A 71 -1.59 38.01 33.41
N THR A 72 -2.16 37.63 34.54
CA THR A 72 -2.73 36.32 34.90
C THR A 72 -4.25 36.23 34.74
N GLN A 73 -4.79 35.00 34.73
CA GLN A 73 -6.21 34.62 34.92
C GLN A 73 -7.18 35.05 33.78
N HIS A 74 -8.35 34.42 33.55
CA HIS A 74 -9.11 33.40 34.29
C HIS A 74 -9.69 32.33 33.34
N ASN A 75 -9.98 31.15 33.89
CA ASN A 75 -10.79 30.09 33.25
C ASN A 75 -12.30 30.40 33.42
N PRO A 76 -13.17 30.00 32.48
CA PRO A 76 -14.37 29.30 32.94
C PRO A 76 -14.70 28.02 32.14
N ILE A 77 -15.17 27.03 32.90
CA ILE A 77 -15.68 25.75 32.42
C ILE A 77 -17.09 25.95 31.83
N LEU A 78 -17.37 25.32 30.68
CA LEU A 78 -18.74 25.10 30.20
C LEU A 78 -18.93 23.64 29.77
N HIS A 79 -19.95 22.99 30.33
CA HIS A 79 -20.38 21.64 29.96
C HIS A 79 -21.23 21.65 28.68
N PRO A 80 -21.37 20.51 27.96
CA PRO A 80 -21.90 20.48 26.60
C PRO A 80 -23.42 20.33 26.53
N ALA A 81 -24.03 20.97 25.54
CA ALA A 81 -25.40 20.69 25.11
C ALA A 81 -25.54 20.84 23.58
N SER A 82 -26.47 20.06 23.01
CA SER A 82 -26.95 20.11 21.61
C SER A 82 -25.89 20.03 20.48
N LEU A 83 -25.55 18.79 20.09
CA LEU A 83 -25.22 18.47 18.70
C LEU A 83 -26.28 17.47 18.17
N LEU A 84 -27.10 17.93 17.22
CA LEU A 84 -28.06 17.10 16.50
C LEU A 84 -27.31 16.03 15.69
N ARG A 85 -27.61 14.75 15.96
CA ARG A 85 -27.15 13.64 15.11
C ARG A 85 -28.11 13.49 13.93
N TYR A 86 -27.63 13.79 12.72
CA TYR A 86 -28.29 13.36 11.49
C TYR A 86 -27.77 11.98 11.09
N CYS A 87 -28.61 10.96 11.21
CA CYS A 87 -28.39 9.67 10.56
C CYS A 87 -29.05 9.70 9.18
N ILE A 88 -28.26 9.62 8.11
CA ILE A 88 -28.76 9.51 6.74
C ILE A 88 -28.83 8.03 6.36
N HIS A 89 -30.04 7.52 6.18
CA HIS A 89 -30.26 6.24 5.52
C HIS A 89 -30.04 6.41 4.01
N TYR A 90 -29.32 5.46 3.41
CA TYR A 90 -29.27 5.28 1.97
C TYR A 90 -29.90 3.92 1.68
N GLU A 91 -31.13 3.93 1.17
CA GLU A 91 -31.76 2.75 0.59
C GLU A 91 -31.39 2.64 -0.89
N TRP A 92 -31.26 1.41 -1.36
CA TRP A 92 -30.96 1.10 -2.75
C TRP A 92 -32.26 0.67 -3.45
N ALA A 93 -32.89 1.61 -4.15
CA ALA A 93 -34.04 1.33 -5.02
C ALA A 93 -33.68 1.70 -6.46
N GLY A 94 -34.06 0.85 -7.41
CA GLY A 94 -33.79 1.06 -8.82
C GLY A 94 -34.67 2.18 -9.40
N GLN A 95 -34.02 3.10 -10.10
CA GLN A 95 -34.60 4.18 -10.91
C GLN A 95 -35.41 5.26 -10.14
N ASP A 96 -34.92 6.49 -10.28
CA ASP A 96 -35.43 7.77 -9.77
C ASP A 96 -35.37 8.07 -8.25
N PHE A 97 -34.85 9.26 -7.95
CA PHE A 97 -34.57 9.76 -6.59
C PHE A 97 -35.61 10.79 -6.15
N PHE A 98 -36.16 10.62 -4.94
CA PHE A 98 -36.81 11.70 -4.19
C PHE A 98 -36.23 11.79 -2.78
N VAL A 99 -35.86 13.01 -2.36
CA VAL A 99 -35.43 13.31 -1.00
C VAL A 99 -36.64 13.81 -0.21
N THR A 100 -36.98 13.14 0.89
CA THR A 100 -37.87 13.70 1.91
C THR A 100 -37.19 13.67 3.27
N SER A 101 -37.29 14.76 4.02
CA SER A 101 -36.88 14.82 5.42
C SER A 101 -38.13 14.73 6.30
N LYS A 102 -38.04 13.96 7.38
CA LYS A 102 -39.03 13.96 8.46
C LYS A 102 -38.30 14.14 9.78
N ALA A 103 -38.70 15.17 10.52
CA ALA A 103 -38.32 15.32 11.92
C ALA A 103 -39.14 14.35 12.78
N VAL A 104 -38.55 13.85 13.86
CA VAL A 104 -39.24 13.10 14.91
C VAL A 104 -39.16 13.92 16.18
N GLU A 105 -40.31 14.40 16.65
CA GLU A 105 -40.41 15.01 17.98
C GLU A 105 -40.39 13.91 19.06
N GLY A 106 -39.62 14.14 20.12
CA GLY A 106 -39.52 13.22 21.25
C GLY A 106 -40.46 13.62 22.37
N ASP A 107 -41.42 12.75 22.69
CA ASP A 107 -42.32 12.95 23.83
C ASP A 107 -41.66 12.54 25.16
N LYS A 108 -42.01 13.22 26.25
CA LYS A 108 -41.54 12.98 27.61
C LYS A 108 -42.71 12.64 28.52
N SER A 109 -42.78 11.43 29.05
CA SER A 109 -43.56 11.18 30.27
C SER A 109 -43.12 9.97 31.09
N ALA A 110 -43.43 10.07 32.38
CA ALA A 110 -43.53 9.01 33.40
C ALA A 110 -42.30 8.12 33.69
N GLY A 111 -41.71 8.34 34.87
CA GLY A 111 -40.97 7.29 35.57
C GLY A 111 -41.85 6.55 36.57
N ALA A 112 -41.40 5.37 37.02
CA ALA A 112 -41.91 4.70 38.21
C ALA A 112 -40.79 3.92 38.89
N SER A 113 -40.69 4.07 40.21
CA SER A 113 -39.78 3.32 41.07
C SER A 113 -40.47 2.07 41.63
N LEU A 114 -39.77 0.94 41.64
CA LEU A 114 -39.93 -0.16 42.61
C LEU A 114 -38.55 -0.81 42.76
N ALA A 115 -37.88 -0.67 43.90
CA ALA A 115 -38.11 -1.39 45.16
C ALA A 115 -37.20 -2.62 45.23
N ILE A 116 -36.29 -2.61 46.21
CA ILE A 116 -35.35 -3.68 46.51
C ILE A 116 -35.97 -4.49 47.63
N ASP A 117 -36.09 -5.81 47.46
CA ASP A 117 -36.22 -6.73 48.58
C ASP A 117 -35.48 -8.03 48.27
N GLY A 118 -34.98 -8.69 49.32
CA GLY A 118 -33.93 -9.70 49.21
C GLY A 118 -34.35 -11.14 49.51
N ALA A 119 -33.42 -11.87 50.14
CA ALA A 119 -33.40 -13.30 50.41
C ALA A 119 -33.19 -14.19 49.17
N GLY A 120 -32.22 -15.10 49.28
CA GLY A 120 -31.85 -16.02 48.20
C GLY A 120 -31.87 -17.48 48.65
N THR A 121 -31.61 -18.38 47.70
CA THR A 121 -31.31 -19.80 47.94
C THR A 121 -30.29 -20.26 46.92
N GLY A 122 -29.26 -20.98 47.36
CA GLY A 122 -28.17 -21.41 46.49
C GLY A 122 -28.59 -22.52 45.52
N GLY A 123 -28.22 -22.38 44.25
CA GLY A 123 -28.27 -23.44 43.24
C GLY A 123 -26.93 -23.54 42.53
N LYS A 124 -26.25 -24.69 42.64
CA LYS A 124 -25.04 -24.97 41.86
C LYS A 124 -25.42 -25.13 40.38
N LEU A 125 -25.21 -24.10 39.58
CA LEU A 125 -25.21 -24.21 38.12
C LEU A 125 -23.76 -24.46 37.66
N ASN A 126 -23.53 -25.64 37.08
CA ASN A 126 -22.26 -25.97 36.44
C ASN A 126 -21.97 -24.93 35.34
N GLN A 127 -20.86 -24.22 35.49
CA GLN A 127 -20.29 -23.45 34.38
C GLN A 127 -19.76 -24.43 33.35
N LEU A 128 -20.55 -24.68 32.31
CA LEU A 128 -20.06 -25.28 31.07
C LEU A 128 -19.12 -24.26 30.42
N SER A 129 -17.82 -24.45 30.63
CA SER A 129 -16.76 -23.66 30.02
C SER A 129 -16.64 -24.01 28.53
N THR A 130 -17.55 -23.51 27.71
CA THR A 130 -17.41 -23.54 26.23
C THR A 130 -16.64 -22.32 25.75
N SER A 131 -15.40 -22.19 26.23
CA SER A 131 -14.34 -21.50 25.50
C SER A 131 -13.56 -22.57 24.73
N GLN A 132 -14.18 -23.14 23.70
CA GLN A 132 -13.38 -23.69 22.62
C GLN A 132 -12.69 -22.49 21.97
N GLU A 133 -11.36 -22.44 22.09
CA GLU A 133 -10.57 -21.70 21.13
C GLU A 133 -10.88 -22.36 19.77
N GLU A 134 -11.66 -21.68 18.92
CA GLU A 134 -11.74 -22.07 17.52
C GLU A 134 -10.30 -22.03 17.00
N ASP A 135 -9.75 -23.20 16.61
CA ASP A 135 -8.43 -23.28 16.00
C ASP A 135 -8.32 -22.20 14.93
N ALA A 136 -7.33 -21.32 15.05
CA ALA A 136 -7.25 -20.15 14.19
C ALA A 136 -7.06 -20.62 12.74
N VAL A 137 -8.03 -20.33 11.87
CA VAL A 137 -8.12 -20.87 10.50
C VAL A 137 -8.04 -19.75 9.45
N ALA A 138 -7.14 -19.89 8.48
CA ALA A 138 -7.02 -18.96 7.36
C ALA A 138 -8.04 -19.27 6.26
N TYR A 139 -9.22 -18.65 6.36
CA TYR A 139 -10.24 -18.69 5.32
C TYR A 139 -9.80 -17.90 4.07
N VAL A 140 -9.16 -18.60 3.14
CA VAL A 140 -8.78 -18.12 1.80
C VAL A 140 -9.83 -18.59 0.79
N ALA A 141 -10.53 -17.66 0.13
CA ALA A 141 -11.68 -17.93 -0.72
C ALA A 141 -11.48 -17.39 -2.16
N PRO A 142 -11.99 -18.10 -3.18
CA PRO A 142 -12.12 -17.59 -4.53
C PRO A 142 -13.22 -16.52 -4.58
N PHE A 143 -13.18 -15.67 -5.60
CA PHE A 143 -14.13 -14.56 -5.70
C PHE A 143 -14.42 -14.16 -7.13
N ARG A 144 -15.55 -13.48 -7.33
CA ARG A 144 -15.90 -12.82 -8.58
C ARG A 144 -15.09 -11.53 -8.68
N GLY A 145 -13.87 -11.64 -9.17
CA GLY A 145 -12.97 -10.52 -9.34
C GLY A 145 -13.45 -9.54 -10.41
N LEU A 146 -13.10 -8.29 -10.21
CA LEU A 146 -13.33 -7.19 -11.13
C LEU A 146 -12.01 -6.83 -11.81
N HIS A 147 -11.99 -6.62 -13.12
CA HIS A 147 -10.77 -6.32 -13.87
C HIS A 147 -11.06 -5.45 -15.10
N TYR A 148 -10.03 -4.90 -15.74
CA TYR A 148 -10.21 -4.20 -17.02
C TYR A 148 -10.78 -5.15 -18.09
N ASN A 149 -11.74 -4.66 -18.86
CA ASN A 149 -12.42 -5.44 -19.90
C ASN A 149 -11.51 -5.67 -21.12
N PRO A 150 -11.12 -6.93 -21.45
CA PRO A 150 -10.28 -7.21 -22.61
C PRO A 150 -10.93 -6.76 -23.93
N GLN A 151 -12.26 -6.77 -24.03
CA GLN A 151 -13.01 -6.35 -25.22
C GLN A 151 -12.88 -4.84 -25.52
N LYS A 152 -12.43 -4.03 -24.56
CA LYS A 152 -12.17 -2.59 -24.77
C LYS A 152 -10.81 -2.32 -25.43
N GLY A 153 -9.95 -3.32 -25.58
CA GLY A 153 -8.65 -3.19 -26.25
C GLY A 153 -7.68 -2.19 -25.60
N LEU A 154 -7.82 -1.97 -24.28
CA LEU A 154 -6.96 -1.03 -23.55
C LEU A 154 -5.52 -1.52 -23.50
N ASN A 155 -4.55 -0.64 -23.74
CA ASN A 155 -3.16 -0.92 -23.43
C ASN A 155 -2.99 -0.99 -21.90
N LEU A 156 -2.81 -2.21 -21.36
CA LEU A 156 -2.70 -2.43 -19.92
C LEU A 156 -1.51 -1.68 -19.29
N GLU A 157 -0.39 -1.52 -20.01
CA GLU A 157 0.77 -0.72 -19.55
C GLU A 157 0.37 0.72 -19.17
N GLU A 158 -0.56 1.32 -19.92
CA GLU A 158 -0.97 2.71 -19.74
C GLU A 158 -2.01 2.91 -18.63
N VAL A 159 -2.72 1.84 -18.21
CA VAL A 159 -3.81 1.93 -17.23
C VAL A 159 -3.48 1.38 -15.84
N VAL A 160 -2.44 0.56 -15.69
CA VAL A 160 -2.01 0.05 -14.37
C VAL A 160 -1.06 1.01 -13.65
N THR A 161 -0.81 0.75 -12.37
CA THR A 161 0.19 1.46 -11.55
C THR A 161 0.84 0.51 -10.55
N PRO A 162 2.03 0.83 -10.01
CA PRO A 162 2.45 0.22 -8.75
C PRO A 162 1.51 0.65 -7.59
N PRO A 163 1.63 0.09 -6.38
CA PRO A 163 0.84 0.49 -5.22
C PRO A 163 0.93 1.99 -4.88
N TYR A 164 -0.13 2.54 -4.29
CA TYR A 164 -0.22 3.97 -3.96
C TYR A 164 0.93 4.45 -3.04
N ASP A 165 1.46 3.55 -2.21
CA ASP A 165 2.49 3.80 -1.21
C ASP A 165 3.93 3.78 -1.76
N VAL A 166 4.10 3.55 -3.07
CA VAL A 166 5.41 3.71 -3.76
C VAL A 166 5.40 4.76 -4.87
N ILE A 167 4.25 5.33 -5.24
CA ILE A 167 4.13 6.41 -6.24
C ILE A 167 4.51 7.74 -5.57
N LYS A 168 5.55 8.40 -6.07
CA LYS A 168 5.90 9.75 -5.62
C LYS A 168 4.95 10.81 -6.18
N PRO A 169 4.81 12.00 -5.56
CA PRO A 169 3.95 13.07 -6.05
C PRO A 169 4.21 13.46 -7.52
N GLU A 170 5.47 13.50 -7.95
CA GLU A 170 5.88 13.79 -9.33
C GLU A 170 5.56 12.65 -10.30
N GLU A 171 5.61 11.39 -9.85
CA GLU A 171 5.27 10.20 -10.64
C GLU A 171 3.75 10.08 -10.84
N ARG A 172 2.95 10.56 -9.87
CA ARG A 172 1.47 10.57 -9.93
C ARG A 172 0.95 11.26 -11.19
N GLU A 173 1.49 12.42 -11.54
CA GLU A 173 1.07 13.17 -12.73
C GLU A 173 1.49 12.46 -14.03
N VAL A 174 2.63 11.78 -14.04
CA VAL A 174 3.07 10.96 -15.18
C VAL A 174 2.11 9.80 -15.42
N PHE A 175 1.67 9.09 -14.37
CA PHE A 175 0.63 8.07 -14.50
C PHE A 175 -0.73 8.65 -14.93
N ALA A 176 -1.11 9.81 -14.37
CA ALA A 176 -2.38 10.46 -14.68
C ALA A 176 -2.49 10.90 -16.15
N ALA A 177 -1.36 11.31 -16.74
CA ALA A 177 -1.25 11.72 -18.13
C ALA A 177 -1.15 10.55 -19.14
N ARG A 178 -0.84 9.32 -18.70
CA ARG A 178 -0.76 8.15 -19.60
C ARG A 178 -2.11 7.78 -20.19
N HIS A 179 -3.16 7.67 -19.36
CA HIS A 179 -4.49 7.28 -19.82
C HIS A 179 -5.61 7.84 -18.91
N PRO A 180 -6.78 8.24 -19.45
CA PRO A 180 -7.94 8.64 -18.64
C PRO A 180 -8.47 7.52 -17.72
N TYR A 181 -8.23 6.25 -18.07
CA TYR A 181 -8.56 5.09 -17.24
C TYR A 181 -7.39 4.56 -16.40
N ASN A 182 -6.32 5.36 -16.21
CA ASN A 182 -5.22 4.94 -15.35
C ASN A 182 -5.65 4.86 -13.88
N MET A 183 -5.30 3.74 -13.24
CA MET A 183 -5.67 3.38 -11.87
C MET A 183 -5.28 4.45 -10.83
N VAL A 184 -4.28 5.29 -11.12
CA VAL A 184 -3.88 6.42 -10.26
C VAL A 184 -5.05 7.36 -9.94
N HIS A 185 -6.02 7.50 -10.85
CA HIS A 185 -7.21 8.34 -10.64
C HIS A 185 -8.14 7.78 -9.55
N LEU A 186 -8.11 6.46 -9.31
CA LEU A 186 -8.88 5.80 -8.24
C LEU A 186 -8.07 5.66 -6.95
N ILE A 187 -6.78 5.29 -7.03
CA ILE A 187 -5.97 5.00 -5.83
C ILE A 187 -5.30 6.24 -5.21
N LEU A 188 -5.04 7.29 -6.00
CA LEU A 188 -4.45 8.55 -5.56
C LEU A 188 -5.24 9.75 -6.13
N PRO A 189 -6.53 9.90 -5.76
CA PRO A 189 -7.34 11.02 -6.19
C PRO A 189 -6.85 12.32 -5.52
N GLN A 190 -6.82 13.40 -6.29
CA GLN A 190 -6.31 14.69 -5.82
C GLN A 190 -7.43 15.56 -5.21
N PRO A 191 -7.14 16.34 -4.15
CA PRO A 191 -8.04 17.39 -3.70
C PRO A 191 -8.17 18.47 -4.79
N GLN A 192 -9.30 19.15 -4.83
CA GLN A 192 -9.56 20.26 -5.75
C GLN A 192 -10.01 21.50 -4.97
N PRO A 193 -9.84 22.72 -5.54
CA PRO A 193 -10.42 23.93 -4.96
C PRO A 193 -11.94 23.77 -4.86
N GLY A 194 -12.49 24.00 -3.66
CA GLY A 194 -13.92 23.80 -3.37
C GLY A 194 -14.28 22.41 -2.80
N ASP A 195 -13.30 21.54 -2.52
CA ASP A 195 -13.58 20.28 -1.80
C ASP A 195 -14.21 20.53 -0.42
N ASP A 196 -15.32 19.84 -0.13
CA ASP A 196 -16.03 19.85 1.15
C ASP A 196 -16.28 18.43 1.71
N GLN A 197 -17.03 18.31 2.81
CA GLN A 197 -17.31 17.03 3.45
C GLN A 197 -18.18 16.06 2.61
N PHE A 198 -18.89 16.56 1.60
CA PHE A 198 -19.77 15.80 0.71
C PHE A 198 -19.17 15.62 -0.70
N HIS A 199 -18.48 16.64 -1.20
CA HIS A 199 -17.89 16.69 -2.54
C HIS A 199 -16.37 16.87 -2.43
N ASN A 200 -15.64 15.76 -2.54
CA ASN A 200 -14.18 15.76 -2.42
C ASN A 200 -13.54 14.67 -3.25
N ARG A 201 -12.21 14.56 -3.15
CA ARG A 201 -11.41 13.55 -3.85
C ARG A 201 -11.93 12.12 -3.73
N TYR A 202 -12.49 11.71 -2.58
CA TYR A 202 -12.97 10.33 -2.38
C TYR A 202 -14.33 10.11 -3.05
N THR A 203 -15.26 11.08 -2.95
CA THR A 203 -16.55 10.96 -3.64
C THR A 203 -16.41 11.07 -5.15
N ARG A 204 -15.44 11.86 -5.66
CA ARG A 204 -15.02 11.84 -7.07
C ARG A 204 -14.44 10.50 -7.50
N ALA A 205 -13.51 9.92 -6.74
CA ALA A 205 -12.94 8.60 -7.05
C ALA A 205 -14.02 7.51 -7.10
N ALA A 206 -14.96 7.52 -6.15
CA ALA A 206 -16.08 6.59 -6.12
C ALA A 206 -17.06 6.79 -7.29
N ALA A 207 -17.30 8.03 -7.72
CA ALA A 207 -18.11 8.34 -8.90
C ALA A 207 -17.43 7.87 -10.19
N LEU A 208 -16.12 8.13 -10.35
CA LEU A 208 -15.32 7.68 -11.48
C LEU A 208 -15.26 6.14 -11.56
N TYR A 209 -15.11 5.46 -10.41
CA TYR A 209 -15.18 4.01 -10.32
C TYR A 209 -16.52 3.45 -10.80
N ARG A 210 -17.64 4.03 -10.34
CA ARG A 210 -18.99 3.66 -10.82
C ARG A 210 -19.17 3.93 -12.31
N GLN A 211 -18.62 5.03 -12.82
CA GLN A 211 -18.63 5.33 -14.25
C GLN A 211 -17.88 4.25 -15.04
N TRP A 212 -16.69 3.81 -14.59
CA TRP A 212 -15.93 2.76 -15.30
C TRP A 212 -16.66 1.41 -15.33
N LEU A 213 -17.51 1.11 -14.34
CA LEU A 213 -18.42 -0.04 -14.36
C LEU A 213 -19.54 0.16 -15.41
N GLN A 214 -20.19 1.32 -15.41
CA GLN A 214 -21.27 1.66 -16.36
C GLN A 214 -20.77 1.65 -17.81
N ASP A 215 -19.62 2.27 -18.07
CA ASP A 215 -18.96 2.33 -19.38
C ASP A 215 -18.37 0.97 -19.80
N SER A 216 -18.47 -0.08 -18.95
CA SER A 216 -17.90 -1.42 -19.14
C SER A 216 -16.39 -1.42 -19.39
N ILE A 217 -15.68 -0.43 -18.82
CA ILE A 217 -14.22 -0.34 -18.76
C ILE A 217 -13.69 -1.37 -17.76
N LEU A 218 -14.38 -1.50 -16.63
CA LEU A 218 -14.22 -2.60 -15.69
C LEU A 218 -15.38 -3.59 -15.84
N VAL A 219 -15.07 -4.88 -15.87
CA VAL A 219 -16.05 -5.98 -15.89
C VAL A 219 -15.77 -6.95 -14.75
N ARG A 220 -16.83 -7.60 -14.27
CA ARG A 220 -16.78 -8.52 -13.14
C ARG A 220 -17.04 -9.94 -13.62
N ASP A 221 -16.23 -10.89 -13.15
CA ASP A 221 -16.41 -12.30 -13.47
C ASP A 221 -17.79 -12.83 -13.03
N PRO A 222 -18.39 -13.76 -13.80
CA PRO A 222 -19.69 -14.34 -13.49
C PRO A 222 -19.60 -15.28 -12.28
N GLU A 223 -18.52 -16.05 -12.16
CA GLU A 223 -18.34 -17.08 -11.12
C GLU A 223 -17.04 -16.86 -10.35
N PRO A 224 -16.97 -17.29 -9.07
CA PRO A 224 -15.74 -17.23 -8.26
C PRO A 224 -14.54 -17.94 -8.89
N ALA A 225 -13.37 -17.32 -8.78
CA ALA A 225 -12.10 -17.88 -9.21
C ALA A 225 -10.96 -17.53 -8.24
N PHE A 226 -9.87 -18.29 -8.30
CA PHE A 226 -8.54 -17.81 -7.88
C PHE A 226 -7.82 -17.26 -9.11
N TYR A 227 -7.06 -16.18 -8.94
CA TYR A 227 -6.36 -15.53 -10.05
C TYR A 227 -4.86 -15.81 -9.95
N TYR A 228 -4.41 -16.90 -10.55
CA TYR A 228 -3.00 -17.27 -10.59
C TYR A 228 -2.21 -16.23 -11.40
N TRP A 229 -1.08 -15.78 -10.86
CA TRP A 229 -0.39 -14.59 -11.29
C TRP A 229 1.13 -14.84 -11.32
N GLU A 230 1.71 -14.64 -12.49
CA GLU A 230 3.15 -14.69 -12.74
C GLU A 230 3.68 -13.27 -13.00
N THR A 231 4.76 -12.88 -12.33
CA THR A 231 5.50 -11.65 -12.60
C THR A 231 6.94 -12.01 -12.96
N GLU A 232 7.30 -11.81 -14.23
CA GLU A 232 8.67 -11.96 -14.71
C GLU A 232 9.41 -10.62 -14.68
N PHE A 233 10.62 -10.60 -14.12
CA PHE A 233 11.43 -9.39 -13.93
C PHE A 233 12.93 -9.72 -13.90
N GLU A 234 13.77 -8.71 -14.07
CA GLU A 234 15.23 -8.84 -13.93
C GLU A 234 15.74 -8.15 -12.66
N VAL A 235 16.73 -8.75 -12.00
CA VAL A 235 17.51 -8.15 -10.91
C VAL A 235 18.91 -8.78 -10.85
N GLU A 236 19.95 -7.97 -10.61
CA GLU A 236 21.37 -8.40 -10.63
C GLU A 236 21.75 -9.26 -11.87
N GLY A 237 21.20 -8.94 -13.05
CA GLY A 237 21.47 -9.68 -14.30
C GLY A 237 20.84 -11.07 -14.39
N ARG A 238 19.87 -11.37 -13.52
CA ARG A 238 19.13 -12.64 -13.49
C ARG A 238 17.65 -12.40 -13.74
N THR A 239 17.03 -13.25 -14.56
CA THR A 239 15.58 -13.30 -14.73
C THR A 239 14.93 -14.10 -13.61
N HIS A 240 13.91 -13.54 -12.98
CA HIS A 240 13.08 -14.18 -11.97
C HIS A 240 11.63 -14.19 -12.45
N ASN A 241 10.88 -15.25 -12.17
CA ASN A 241 9.44 -15.35 -12.45
C ASN A 241 8.70 -15.71 -11.16
N ARG A 242 8.39 -14.72 -10.33
CA ARG A 242 7.66 -14.94 -9.06
C ARG A 242 6.23 -15.34 -9.37
N THR A 243 5.75 -16.35 -8.65
CA THR A 243 4.39 -16.86 -8.79
C THR A 243 3.58 -16.64 -7.51
N GLY A 244 2.26 -16.56 -7.67
CA GLY A 244 1.32 -16.36 -6.59
C GLY A 244 -0.11 -16.33 -7.13
N PHE A 245 -1.08 -15.94 -6.31
CA PHE A 245 -2.46 -15.80 -6.75
C PHE A 245 -3.23 -14.76 -5.94
N ALA A 246 -4.20 -14.10 -6.57
CA ALA A 246 -5.12 -13.23 -5.85
C ALA A 246 -6.35 -14.00 -5.33
N ALA A 247 -6.73 -13.71 -4.10
CA ALA A 247 -7.82 -14.33 -3.34
C ALA A 247 -8.47 -13.32 -2.38
N LEU A 248 -9.62 -13.68 -1.83
CA LEU A 248 -10.16 -13.01 -0.65
C LEU A 248 -9.78 -13.77 0.60
N VAL A 249 -9.33 -13.06 1.63
CA VAL A 249 -8.95 -13.64 2.91
C VAL A 249 -9.78 -13.01 4.01
N ARG A 250 -10.31 -13.83 4.92
CA ARG A 250 -11.08 -13.37 6.07
C ARG A 250 -10.23 -12.45 6.96
N LEU A 251 -10.80 -11.32 7.36
CA LEU A 251 -10.16 -10.33 8.21
C LEU A 251 -10.22 -10.75 9.68
N GLU A 252 -9.04 -10.84 10.32
CA GLU A 252 -8.83 -11.27 11.69
C GLU A 252 -8.01 -10.25 12.50
N SER A 253 -7.99 -10.42 13.82
CA SER A 253 -7.10 -9.63 14.67
C SER A 253 -5.63 -9.95 14.37
N LEU A 254 -4.80 -8.91 14.18
CA LEU A 254 -3.34 -9.05 14.12
C LEU A 254 -2.72 -9.50 15.45
N THR A 255 -3.50 -9.52 16.54
CA THR A 255 -3.14 -10.13 17.82
C THR A 255 -3.83 -11.49 17.95
N GLY A 256 -3.04 -12.57 17.99
CA GLY A 256 -3.53 -13.94 18.21
C GLY A 256 -4.05 -14.70 16.97
N GLY A 257 -4.34 -14.02 15.86
CA GLY A 257 -4.91 -14.65 14.66
C GLY A 257 -3.90 -15.37 13.74
N VAL A 258 -4.42 -15.96 12.66
CA VAL A 258 -3.60 -16.57 11.59
C VAL A 258 -2.88 -15.54 10.74
N ILE A 259 -3.41 -14.31 10.69
CA ILE A 259 -2.84 -13.23 9.89
C ILE A 259 -1.86 -12.43 10.73
N ARG A 260 -0.58 -12.45 10.34
CA ARG A 260 0.53 -11.92 11.14
C ARG A 260 1.29 -10.85 10.37
N PRO A 261 1.67 -9.71 10.99
CA PRO A 261 2.62 -8.79 10.39
C PRO A 261 4.03 -9.42 10.42
N HIS A 262 4.80 -9.28 9.34
CA HIS A 262 6.19 -9.76 9.33
C HIS A 262 7.19 -8.73 9.88
N GLU A 263 6.83 -7.43 9.87
CA GLU A 263 7.63 -6.34 10.42
C GLU A 263 6.79 -5.30 11.18
N GLN A 264 7.45 -4.50 12.01
CA GLN A 264 6.83 -3.33 12.66
C GLN A 264 6.45 -2.24 11.63
N THR A 265 5.30 -1.60 11.86
CA THR A 265 4.70 -0.63 10.93
C THR A 265 4.77 0.81 11.44
N PHE A 266 4.93 1.77 10.52
CA PHE A 266 4.84 3.21 10.79
C PHE A 266 3.41 3.60 11.22
N SER A 267 3.25 4.66 12.01
CA SER A 267 1.96 5.13 12.52
C SER A 267 1.11 5.98 11.53
N ALA A 268 1.46 6.02 10.25
CA ALA A 268 0.98 7.03 9.30
C ALA A 268 -0.35 6.71 8.58
N ALA A 269 -1.10 7.77 8.25
CA ALA A 269 -2.11 7.89 7.18
C ALA A 269 -3.28 6.88 7.07
N LYS A 270 -3.63 6.13 8.13
CA LYS A 270 -4.78 5.18 8.13
C LYS A 270 -6.12 5.83 7.73
N ALA A 271 -6.33 7.11 8.07
CA ALA A 271 -7.59 7.83 7.82
C ALA A 271 -7.87 8.04 6.32
N ASP A 272 -6.88 8.45 5.52
CA ASP A 272 -7.06 8.72 4.09
C ASP A 272 -7.51 7.48 3.31
N ARG A 273 -6.90 6.32 3.62
CA ARG A 273 -7.26 5.04 3.01
C ARG A 273 -8.64 4.56 3.45
N LEU A 274 -9.02 4.82 4.71
CA LEU A 274 -10.34 4.48 5.23
C LEU A 274 -11.45 5.30 4.56
N GLU A 275 -11.24 6.60 4.33
CA GLU A 275 -12.19 7.44 3.59
C GLU A 275 -12.36 6.97 2.13
N LEU A 276 -11.27 6.67 1.42
CA LEU A 276 -11.36 6.11 0.08
C LEU A 276 -12.15 4.78 0.07
N LEU A 277 -11.89 3.87 1.01
CA LEU A 277 -12.59 2.59 1.10
C LEU A 277 -14.08 2.75 1.47
N LYS A 278 -14.42 3.69 2.35
CA LYS A 278 -15.82 4.03 2.70
C LYS A 278 -16.63 4.49 1.51
N HIS A 279 -16.04 5.33 0.65
CA HIS A 279 -16.74 5.92 -0.49
C HIS A 279 -16.75 5.01 -1.73
N ALA A 280 -15.64 4.34 -2.03
CA ALA A 280 -15.52 3.48 -3.21
C ALA A 280 -16.08 2.07 -2.99
N GLN A 281 -16.06 1.57 -1.76
CA GLN A 281 -16.46 0.19 -1.38
C GLN A 281 -15.77 -0.88 -2.25
N ALA A 282 -14.47 -0.73 -2.47
CA ALA A 282 -13.67 -1.70 -3.23
C ALA A 282 -12.22 -1.75 -2.74
N ASN A 283 -11.61 -2.94 -2.74
CA ASN A 283 -10.17 -3.09 -2.62
C ASN A 283 -9.53 -2.96 -4.02
N PHE A 284 -8.88 -1.83 -4.29
CA PHE A 284 -8.19 -1.60 -5.57
C PHE A 284 -6.75 -2.17 -5.64
N SER A 285 -6.12 -2.41 -4.50
CA SER A 285 -4.76 -2.96 -4.40
C SER A 285 -4.78 -4.23 -3.54
N PRO A 286 -4.25 -5.37 -4.01
CA PRO A 286 -4.06 -6.55 -3.15
C PRO A 286 -3.01 -6.28 -2.06
N ILE A 287 -3.15 -6.96 -0.94
CA ILE A 287 -2.16 -7.02 0.15
C ILE A 287 -1.22 -8.20 -0.13
N PHE A 288 0.11 -8.01 -0.04
CA PHE A 288 1.08 -9.10 -0.18
C PHE A 288 1.32 -9.76 1.19
N SER A 289 1.76 -11.01 1.27
CA SER A 289 0.87 -12.16 1.51
C SER A 289 1.70 -13.42 1.30
N LEU A 290 2.41 -13.89 2.34
CA LEU A 290 3.23 -15.09 2.28
C LEU A 290 2.63 -16.21 3.12
N TYR A 291 2.73 -17.44 2.63
CA TYR A 291 2.35 -18.65 3.36
C TYR A 291 3.45 -19.72 3.26
N SER A 292 3.39 -20.71 4.14
CA SER A 292 4.35 -21.81 4.22
C SER A 292 3.80 -23.06 3.52
N ASP A 293 4.35 -23.39 2.35
CA ASP A 293 4.09 -24.64 1.63
C ASP A 293 5.41 -25.19 1.04
N PRO A 294 6.21 -25.94 1.81
CA PRO A 294 7.52 -26.44 1.34
C PRO A 294 7.43 -27.45 0.19
N GLN A 295 6.22 -27.89 -0.21
CA GLN A 295 5.98 -28.78 -1.34
C GLN A 295 5.35 -28.08 -2.55
N ASP A 296 5.12 -26.75 -2.47
CA ASP A 296 4.50 -25.91 -3.51
C ASP A 296 3.14 -26.41 -4.05
N ARG A 297 2.41 -27.20 -3.24
CA ARG A 297 1.15 -27.85 -3.63
C ARG A 297 0.11 -26.83 -4.12
N VAL A 298 -0.01 -25.71 -3.42
CA VAL A 298 -1.01 -24.67 -3.72
C VAL A 298 -0.73 -24.02 -5.08
N LEU A 299 0.51 -23.60 -5.35
CA LEU A 299 0.84 -22.95 -6.62
C LEU A 299 0.89 -23.96 -7.76
N GLU A 300 1.34 -25.19 -7.53
CA GLU A 300 1.34 -26.25 -8.55
C GLU A 300 -0.09 -26.63 -8.97
N ALA A 301 -1.03 -26.81 -8.03
CA ALA A 301 -2.43 -27.08 -8.34
C ALA A 301 -3.05 -25.97 -9.22
N LEU A 302 -2.79 -24.70 -8.90
CA LEU A 302 -3.22 -23.56 -9.71
C LEU A 302 -2.50 -23.50 -11.08
N ARG A 303 -1.21 -23.79 -11.11
CA ARG A 303 -0.34 -23.76 -12.31
C ARG A 303 -0.69 -24.84 -13.33
N GLN A 304 -1.17 -26.00 -12.86
CA GLN A 304 -1.69 -27.09 -13.70
C GLN A 304 -3.16 -26.87 -14.12
N ALA A 305 -3.94 -26.16 -13.31
CA ALA A 305 -5.35 -25.91 -13.58
C ALA A 305 -5.65 -24.65 -14.42
N ARG A 306 -4.65 -23.82 -14.70
CA ARG A 306 -4.82 -22.59 -15.48
C ARG A 306 -5.16 -22.86 -16.94
N PRO A 307 -5.95 -21.99 -17.59
CA PRO A 307 -6.10 -22.00 -19.04
C PRO A 307 -4.75 -21.73 -19.73
N PRO A 308 -4.57 -22.19 -20.99
CA PRO A 308 -3.35 -21.90 -21.76
C PRO A 308 -3.21 -20.41 -22.05
N GLU A 309 -4.30 -19.74 -22.40
CA GLU A 309 -4.35 -18.31 -22.62
C GLU A 309 -4.59 -17.54 -21.31
N PRO A 310 -3.78 -16.52 -20.99
CA PRO A 310 -4.01 -15.68 -19.82
C PRO A 310 -5.19 -14.73 -20.02
N LEU A 311 -5.86 -14.39 -18.92
CA LEU A 311 -6.87 -13.30 -18.88
C LEU A 311 -6.23 -11.95 -19.22
N MET A 312 -4.97 -11.75 -18.81
CA MET A 312 -4.15 -10.58 -19.11
C MET A 312 -2.69 -10.97 -19.28
N ALA A 313 -2.04 -10.49 -20.33
CA ALA A 313 -0.58 -10.55 -20.48
C ALA A 313 -0.06 -9.25 -21.08
N PHE A 314 0.88 -8.61 -20.40
CA PHE A 314 1.51 -7.36 -20.85
C PHE A 314 2.83 -7.13 -20.11
N THR A 315 3.63 -6.16 -20.57
CA THR A 315 4.79 -5.65 -19.83
C THR A 315 4.43 -4.29 -19.25
N ASP A 316 4.71 -4.08 -17.98
CA ASP A 316 4.41 -2.80 -17.32
C ASP A 316 5.53 -1.75 -17.52
N VAL A 317 5.26 -0.52 -17.04
CA VAL A 317 6.19 0.63 -17.14
C VAL A 317 7.53 0.43 -16.43
N GLY A 318 7.62 -0.56 -15.53
CA GLY A 318 8.85 -0.97 -14.85
C GLY A 318 9.62 -2.06 -15.59
N GLY A 319 9.11 -2.55 -16.71
CA GLY A 319 9.67 -3.63 -17.50
C GLY A 319 9.29 -5.03 -17.02
N TYR A 320 8.36 -5.18 -16.07
CA TYR A 320 7.96 -6.49 -15.57
C TYR A 320 6.87 -7.10 -16.45
N ARG A 321 7.05 -8.35 -16.92
CA ARG A 321 6.02 -9.05 -17.69
C ARG A 321 5.01 -9.68 -16.74
N GLN A 322 3.80 -9.14 -16.73
CA GLN A 322 2.69 -9.62 -15.91
C GLN A 322 1.87 -10.64 -16.72
N ARG A 323 1.48 -11.75 -16.10
CA ARG A 323 0.48 -12.69 -16.63
C ARG A 323 -0.52 -13.06 -15.53
N LEU A 324 -1.81 -12.91 -15.81
CA LEU A 324 -2.91 -13.25 -14.92
C LEU A 324 -3.79 -14.33 -15.55
N PHE A 325 -4.11 -15.38 -14.81
CA PHE A 325 -4.91 -16.52 -15.25
C PHE A 325 -6.09 -16.74 -14.30
N ARG A 326 -7.30 -16.84 -14.84
CA ARG A 326 -8.51 -17.14 -14.07
C ARG A 326 -8.66 -18.65 -13.90
N VAL A 327 -8.57 -19.15 -12.66
CA VAL A 327 -8.74 -20.56 -12.31
C VAL A 327 -10.05 -20.74 -11.54
N SER A 328 -11.05 -21.38 -12.17
CA SER A 328 -12.40 -21.58 -11.58
C SER A 328 -12.84 -23.05 -11.47
N ARG A 329 -11.93 -24.02 -11.64
CA ARG A 329 -12.25 -25.46 -11.59
C ARG A 329 -12.58 -25.89 -10.14
N PRO A 330 -13.81 -26.31 -9.80
CA PRO A 330 -14.22 -26.47 -8.39
C PRO A 330 -13.36 -27.42 -7.53
N PRO A 331 -12.89 -28.59 -8.01
CA PRO A 331 -11.95 -29.42 -7.26
C PRO A 331 -10.67 -28.70 -6.83
N VAL A 332 -10.14 -27.82 -7.70
CA VAL A 332 -8.90 -27.07 -7.45
C VAL A 332 -9.15 -25.91 -6.50
N LEU A 333 -10.34 -25.27 -6.59
CA LEU A 333 -10.76 -24.26 -5.62
C LEU A 333 -10.84 -24.85 -4.21
N LYS A 334 -11.39 -26.06 -4.07
CA LYS A 334 -11.44 -26.81 -2.81
C LYS A 334 -10.05 -27.20 -2.32
N GLU A 335 -9.20 -27.76 -3.18
CA GLU A 335 -7.83 -28.16 -2.84
C GLU A 335 -7.00 -26.98 -2.30
N VAL A 336 -7.01 -25.84 -3.01
CA VAL A 336 -6.28 -24.62 -2.61
C VAL A 336 -6.81 -24.04 -1.31
N HIS A 337 -8.14 -24.03 -1.12
CA HIS A 337 -8.75 -23.60 0.14
C HIS A 337 -8.30 -24.50 1.30
N GLN A 338 -8.46 -25.82 1.15
CA GLN A 338 -8.14 -26.79 2.20
C GLN A 338 -6.66 -26.81 2.57
N ALA A 339 -5.76 -26.65 1.60
CA ALA A 339 -4.31 -26.62 1.82
C ALA A 339 -3.82 -25.39 2.63
N LEU A 340 -4.67 -24.36 2.76
CA LEU A 340 -4.34 -23.11 3.46
C LEU A 340 -5.08 -22.94 4.79
N LEU A 341 -6.10 -23.74 5.10
CA LEU A 341 -6.89 -23.62 6.33
C LEU A 341 -6.04 -23.55 7.61
N ASP A 342 -5.04 -24.42 7.72
CA ASP A 342 -4.13 -24.55 8.88
C ASP A 342 -2.89 -23.64 8.80
N LYS A 343 -2.80 -22.74 7.81
CA LYS A 343 -1.60 -21.96 7.53
C LYS A 343 -1.71 -20.52 8.06
N ALA A 344 -0.69 -20.09 8.80
CA ALA A 344 -0.50 -18.66 9.08
C ALA A 344 -0.12 -17.90 7.80
N LEU A 345 -0.69 -16.71 7.61
CA LEU A 345 -0.39 -15.81 6.50
C LEU A 345 0.38 -14.58 7.01
N PHE A 346 1.57 -14.35 6.46
CA PHE A 346 2.48 -13.29 6.87
C PHE A 346 2.40 -12.12 5.90
N ILE A 347 1.85 -10.98 6.34
CA ILE A 347 1.68 -9.78 5.52
C ILE A 347 3.05 -9.24 5.13
N ALA A 348 3.48 -9.48 3.90
CA ALA A 348 4.76 -9.03 3.34
C ALA A 348 4.75 -7.57 2.85
N ASP A 349 3.58 -7.04 2.46
CA ASP A 349 3.41 -5.65 2.04
C ASP A 349 1.95 -5.22 2.17
N GLY A 350 1.70 -3.97 2.56
CA GLY A 350 0.34 -3.44 2.70
C GLY A 350 -0.28 -3.60 4.08
N HIS A 351 0.50 -3.66 5.16
CA HIS A 351 -0.03 -3.68 6.54
C HIS A 351 -1.08 -2.58 6.81
N HIS A 352 -0.84 -1.34 6.34
CA HIS A 352 -1.81 -0.24 6.46
C HIS A 352 -3.11 -0.49 5.70
N ARG A 353 -3.07 -1.21 4.57
CA ARG A 353 -4.27 -1.65 3.83
C ARG A 353 -5.05 -2.70 4.62
N TYR A 354 -4.35 -3.62 5.31
CA TYR A 354 -4.97 -4.61 6.19
C TYR A 354 -5.66 -3.95 7.39
N GLU A 355 -4.96 -3.07 8.11
CA GLU A 355 -5.53 -2.31 9.24
C GLU A 355 -6.71 -1.41 8.82
N THR A 356 -6.61 -0.79 7.63
CA THR A 356 -7.72 -0.02 7.05
C THR A 356 -8.94 -0.92 6.82
N SER A 357 -8.72 -2.12 6.29
CA SER A 357 -9.79 -3.10 6.05
C SER A 357 -10.40 -3.60 7.36
N LEU A 358 -9.62 -3.81 8.43
CA LEU A 358 -10.13 -4.09 9.76
C LEU A 358 -10.97 -2.95 10.34
N ASN A 359 -10.54 -1.70 10.17
CA ASN A 359 -11.30 -0.53 10.64
C ASN A 359 -12.60 -0.37 9.86
N PHE A 360 -12.57 -0.61 8.54
CA PHE A 360 -13.77 -0.64 7.71
C PHE A 360 -14.71 -1.79 8.12
N GLN A 361 -14.20 -3.01 8.35
CA GLN A 361 -14.99 -4.14 8.85
C GLN A 361 -15.72 -3.78 10.16
N LYS A 362 -15.06 -3.09 11.09
CA LYS A 362 -15.70 -2.63 12.35
C LYS A 362 -16.88 -1.68 12.09
N LEU A 363 -16.70 -0.68 11.22
CA LEU A 363 -17.78 0.24 10.82
C LEU A 363 -18.94 -0.50 10.15
N MET A 364 -18.63 -1.45 9.27
CA MET A 364 -19.64 -2.22 8.54
C MET A 364 -20.38 -3.22 9.44
N LYS A 365 -19.72 -3.82 10.44
CA LYS A 365 -20.37 -4.62 11.51
C LYS A 365 -21.36 -3.80 12.33
N GLN A 366 -21.08 -2.51 12.58
CA GLN A 366 -22.02 -1.60 13.27
C GLN A 366 -23.21 -1.22 12.39
N ARG A 367 -22.98 -1.00 11.08
CA ARG A 367 -24.04 -0.63 10.12
C ARG A 367 -24.92 -1.82 9.70
N TYR A 368 -24.37 -3.02 9.67
CA TYR A 368 -25.02 -4.27 9.27
C TYR A 368 -24.86 -5.35 10.35
N PRO A 369 -25.52 -5.20 11.53
CA PRO A 369 -25.32 -6.10 12.67
C PRO A 369 -25.76 -7.55 12.40
N HIS A 370 -26.67 -7.76 11.45
CA HIS A 370 -27.19 -9.08 11.06
C HIS A 370 -26.50 -9.67 9.81
N ALA A 371 -25.43 -9.05 9.29
CA ALA A 371 -24.75 -9.55 8.10
C ALA A 371 -24.10 -10.93 8.33
N SER A 372 -24.29 -11.84 7.36
CA SER A 372 -23.72 -13.19 7.34
C SER A 372 -22.25 -13.24 7.75
N PRO A 373 -21.77 -14.29 8.47
CA PRO A 373 -20.34 -14.53 8.70
C PRO A 373 -19.48 -14.44 7.44
N LEU A 374 -20.06 -14.74 6.26
CA LEU A 374 -19.42 -14.70 4.96
C LEU A 374 -19.58 -13.38 4.19
N ALA A 375 -20.23 -12.35 4.76
CA ALA A 375 -20.44 -11.07 4.10
C ALA A 375 -19.12 -10.43 3.62
N SER A 376 -19.08 -9.90 2.39
CA SER A 376 -17.86 -9.50 1.69
C SER A 376 -16.95 -8.52 2.45
N PHE A 377 -17.50 -7.60 3.24
CA PHE A 377 -16.72 -6.66 4.05
C PHE A 377 -15.96 -7.31 5.22
N LYS A 378 -16.20 -8.61 5.48
CA LYS A 378 -15.44 -9.43 6.42
C LYS A 378 -14.19 -10.04 5.79
N PHE A 379 -13.96 -9.83 4.49
CA PHE A 379 -12.78 -10.29 3.75
C PHE A 379 -12.02 -9.10 3.14
N THR A 380 -10.77 -9.34 2.74
CA THR A 380 -9.96 -8.38 1.97
C THR A 380 -9.24 -9.07 0.83
N LEU A 381 -9.00 -8.32 -0.26
CA LEU A 381 -8.17 -8.76 -1.37
C LEU A 381 -6.71 -8.91 -0.97
N MET A 382 -6.14 -10.10 -1.19
CA MET A 382 -4.73 -10.41 -0.96
C MET A 382 -4.12 -11.11 -2.17
N TYR A 383 -2.83 -10.88 -2.41
CA TYR A 383 -1.98 -11.67 -3.30
C TYR A 383 -1.13 -12.58 -2.43
N LEU A 384 -1.30 -13.88 -2.59
CA LEU A 384 -0.65 -14.92 -1.80
C LEU A 384 0.45 -15.58 -2.64
N SER A 385 1.66 -15.66 -2.08
CA SER A 385 2.82 -16.33 -2.68
C SER A 385 3.47 -17.24 -1.64
N ASN A 386 4.13 -18.30 -2.11
CA ASN A 386 4.80 -19.26 -1.26
C ASN A 386 6.11 -18.64 -0.73
N ILE A 387 6.37 -18.73 0.58
CA ILE A 387 7.63 -18.27 1.19
C ILE A 387 8.84 -19.10 0.74
N PHE A 388 8.61 -20.24 0.07
CA PHE A 388 9.63 -21.08 -0.55
C PHE A 388 9.78 -20.87 -2.07
N ASP A 389 9.07 -19.92 -2.70
CA ASP A 389 9.27 -19.58 -4.12
C ASP A 389 10.72 -19.09 -4.35
N PRO A 390 11.56 -19.80 -5.13
CA PRO A 390 12.96 -19.42 -5.34
C PRO A 390 13.13 -18.13 -6.16
N HIS A 391 12.05 -17.62 -6.76
CA HIS A 391 12.01 -16.33 -7.45
C HIS A 391 11.55 -15.18 -6.55
N LEU A 392 11.28 -15.43 -5.25
CA LEU A 392 10.94 -14.40 -4.28
C LEU A 392 12.18 -13.57 -3.88
N VAL A 393 12.31 -12.37 -4.44
CA VAL A 393 13.44 -11.47 -4.17
C VAL A 393 13.12 -10.52 -3.03
N ILE A 394 14.06 -10.42 -2.08
CA ILE A 394 14.07 -9.41 -1.02
C ILE A 394 15.23 -8.46 -1.30
N LEU A 395 14.93 -7.17 -1.44
CA LEU A 395 15.92 -6.10 -1.44
C LEU A 395 16.05 -5.49 -0.04
N MET A 396 17.15 -4.77 0.19
CA MET A 396 17.37 -4.04 1.44
C MET A 396 16.94 -2.58 1.29
N ALA A 397 16.13 -2.08 2.23
CA ALA A 397 15.89 -0.65 2.38
C ALA A 397 17.08 -0.02 3.12
N HIS A 398 18.03 0.58 2.40
CA HIS A 398 19.16 1.33 2.98
C HIS A 398 18.66 2.56 3.76
N ARG A 399 19.38 2.95 4.83
CA ARG A 399 18.93 4.01 5.75
C ARG A 399 19.72 5.28 5.46
N MET A 400 19.03 6.41 5.45
CA MET A 400 19.60 7.74 5.26
C MET A 400 19.19 8.60 6.45
N LEU A 401 20.17 9.12 7.18
CA LEU A 401 19.97 9.91 8.38
C LEU A 401 20.22 11.40 8.10
N GLY A 402 19.32 12.27 8.56
CA GLY A 402 19.32 13.69 8.23
C GLY A 402 18.61 14.58 9.26
N GLY A 403 18.43 15.85 8.90
CA GLY A 403 17.81 16.84 9.79
C GLY A 403 18.77 17.42 10.85
N PRO A 404 18.26 18.25 11.78
CA PRO A 404 19.07 19.00 12.74
C PRO A 404 19.96 18.12 13.64
N ARG A 405 19.47 16.93 14.00
CA ARG A 405 20.08 16.02 14.97
C ARG A 405 21.50 15.56 14.60
N PHE A 406 21.81 15.42 13.31
CA PHE A 406 23.13 14.95 12.86
C PHE A 406 24.09 16.09 12.49
N LYS A 407 23.67 17.36 12.58
CA LYS A 407 24.55 18.51 12.33
C LYS A 407 25.63 18.69 13.39
N THR A 408 25.39 18.18 14.60
CA THR A 408 26.31 18.24 15.75
C THR A 408 26.95 16.89 16.07
N LEU A 409 26.79 15.88 15.22
CA LEU A 409 27.44 14.58 15.41
C LEU A 409 28.93 14.71 15.04
N GLU A 410 29.83 14.47 15.99
CA GLU A 410 31.26 14.47 15.73
C GLU A 410 31.77 13.08 15.34
N GLU A 411 32.60 13.04 14.29
CA GLU A 411 33.16 11.81 13.72
C GLU A 411 33.95 10.99 14.75
N GLY A 412 34.88 11.63 15.48
CA GLY A 412 35.74 10.93 16.45
C GLY A 412 34.94 10.32 17.61
N ALA A 413 33.93 11.05 18.12
CA ALA A 413 33.05 10.55 19.17
C ALA A 413 32.15 9.40 18.69
N PHE A 414 31.63 9.50 17.45
CA PHE A 414 30.85 8.44 16.82
C PHE A 414 31.69 7.17 16.59
N LEU A 415 32.84 7.29 15.92
CA LEU A 415 33.71 6.14 15.61
C LEU A 415 34.26 5.48 16.88
N LYS A 416 34.57 6.25 17.94
CA LYS A 416 34.98 5.69 19.24
C LYS A 416 33.92 4.77 19.84
N ARG A 417 32.63 5.17 19.80
CA ARG A 417 31.51 4.37 20.32
C ARG A 417 31.17 3.19 19.41
N MET A 418 31.31 3.35 18.09
CA MET A 418 31.22 2.24 17.14
C MET A 418 32.29 1.18 17.41
N ALA A 419 33.52 1.59 17.74
CA ALA A 419 34.64 0.68 18.00
C ALA A 419 34.47 -0.21 19.25
N GLU A 420 33.50 0.07 20.14
CA GLU A 420 33.13 -0.82 21.25
C GLU A 420 32.55 -2.15 20.72
N TYR A 421 31.76 -2.10 19.65
CA TYR A 421 30.97 -3.23 19.13
C TYR A 421 31.44 -3.72 17.75
N PHE A 422 32.14 -2.89 16.99
CA PHE A 422 32.47 -3.13 15.59
C PHE A 422 33.98 -3.03 15.31
N GLU A 423 34.44 -3.83 14.35
CA GLU A 423 35.66 -3.61 13.58
C GLU A 423 35.36 -2.59 12.49
N ILE A 424 36.21 -1.56 12.36
CA ILE A 424 35.99 -0.42 11.47
C ILE A 424 37.17 -0.33 10.50
N GLU A 425 36.88 -0.49 9.22
CA GLU A 425 37.82 -0.43 8.10
C GLU A 425 37.50 0.82 7.25
N PRO A 426 38.41 1.80 7.13
CA PRO A 426 38.20 2.94 6.25
C PRO A 426 38.29 2.49 4.77
N LEU A 427 37.33 2.93 3.95
CA LEU A 427 37.32 2.70 2.51
C LEU A 427 37.72 3.98 1.75
N PRO A 428 38.10 3.90 0.45
CA PRO A 428 38.37 5.08 -0.37
C PRO A 428 37.19 6.06 -0.33
N PRO A 429 37.39 7.37 -0.18
CA PRO A 429 36.30 8.34 -0.12
C PRO A 429 35.33 8.29 -1.32
N LEU A 430 34.11 8.82 -1.14
CA LEU A 430 33.11 8.93 -2.21
C LEU A 430 33.70 9.57 -3.47
N GLY A 431 33.62 8.84 -4.59
CA GLY A 431 34.17 9.25 -5.88
C GLY A 431 35.67 8.99 -6.08
N GLN A 432 36.33 8.28 -5.15
CA GLN A 432 37.77 7.94 -5.22
C GLN A 432 38.05 6.43 -5.26
N ALA A 433 37.03 5.60 -5.54
CA ALA A 433 37.21 4.17 -5.78
C ALA A 433 37.57 3.86 -7.24
N ASN A 434 38.20 2.72 -7.49
CA ASN A 434 38.41 2.19 -8.83
C ASN A 434 37.07 1.63 -9.38
N GLY A 435 36.35 2.44 -10.15
CA GLY A 435 35.08 2.06 -10.78
C GLY A 435 33.84 2.69 -10.11
N PRO A 436 32.63 2.37 -10.59
CA PRO A 436 31.39 2.92 -10.07
C PRO A 436 31.19 2.57 -8.60
N TYR A 437 30.93 3.60 -7.79
CA TYR A 437 30.73 3.43 -6.35
C TYR A 437 29.49 2.58 -6.02
N GLU A 438 28.53 2.55 -6.96
CA GLU A 438 27.29 1.76 -6.93
C GLU A 438 27.54 0.25 -7.04
N GLU A 439 28.66 -0.16 -7.65
CA GLU A 439 29.11 -1.56 -7.78
C GLU A 439 30.09 -1.93 -6.66
N PHE A 440 31.00 -1.00 -6.33
CA PHE A 440 32.01 -1.16 -5.28
C PHE A 440 31.40 -1.44 -3.89
N LEU A 441 30.31 -0.75 -3.53
CA LEU A 441 29.70 -0.92 -2.21
C LEU A 441 29.04 -2.29 -1.99
N PRO A 442 28.21 -2.83 -2.90
CA PRO A 442 27.75 -4.22 -2.84
C PRO A 442 28.90 -5.22 -2.79
N GLN A 443 29.97 -5.01 -3.56
CA GLN A 443 31.12 -5.92 -3.57
C GLN A 443 31.79 -5.99 -2.18
N LYS A 444 32.01 -4.83 -1.54
CA LYS A 444 32.58 -4.74 -0.18
C LYS A 444 31.70 -5.35 0.92
N LEU A 445 30.38 -5.41 0.72
CA LEU A 445 29.47 -6.17 1.57
C LEU A 445 29.56 -7.68 1.31
N LYS A 446 29.57 -8.10 0.04
CA LYS A 446 29.67 -9.50 -0.40
C LYS A 446 31.01 -10.19 -0.05
N GLU A 447 32.04 -9.43 0.36
CA GLU A 447 33.30 -9.95 0.93
C GLU A 447 33.16 -10.57 2.34
N ALA A 448 32.03 -10.38 3.03
CA ALA A 448 31.79 -10.95 4.35
C ALA A 448 31.26 -12.39 4.30
N GLN A 449 31.48 -13.19 5.35
CA GLN A 449 30.86 -14.52 5.40
C GLN A 449 29.35 -14.43 5.71
N PRO A 450 28.49 -15.37 5.28
CA PRO A 450 27.03 -15.28 5.47
C PRO A 450 26.51 -15.16 6.91
N ARG A 451 27.36 -15.44 7.92
CA ARG A 451 27.04 -15.26 9.34
C ARG A 451 27.50 -13.92 9.92
N ASP A 452 28.46 -13.26 9.28
CA ASP A 452 28.94 -11.94 9.66
C ASP A 452 27.85 -10.90 9.42
N THR A 453 27.67 -9.96 10.36
CA THR A 453 26.93 -8.72 10.09
C THR A 453 27.91 -7.65 9.66
N VAL A 454 27.71 -7.09 8.47
CA VAL A 454 28.56 -6.04 7.90
C VAL A 454 27.70 -4.93 7.29
N PHE A 455 28.11 -3.69 7.53
CA PHE A 455 27.51 -2.48 6.98
C PHE A 455 28.55 -1.66 6.23
N ILE A 456 28.08 -0.83 5.29
CA ILE A 456 28.83 0.35 4.86
C ILE A 456 28.20 1.57 5.49
N VAL A 457 29.02 2.39 6.14
CA VAL A 457 28.64 3.71 6.66
C VAL A 457 29.24 4.78 5.77
N LEU A 458 28.40 5.71 5.30
CA LEU A 458 28.82 6.89 4.53
C LEU A 458 28.44 8.15 5.31
N GLY A 459 29.33 9.13 5.40
CA GLY A 459 29.02 10.37 6.12
C GLY A 459 30.21 11.30 6.31
N PHE A 460 30.04 12.28 7.19
CA PHE A 460 31.09 13.25 7.59
C PHE A 460 31.83 13.86 6.38
N GLY A 461 31.06 14.32 5.39
CA GLY A 461 31.56 14.75 4.09
C GLY A 461 31.53 13.62 3.08
N ASN A 462 32.71 13.16 2.64
CA ASN A 462 32.88 12.12 1.62
C ASN A 462 33.44 10.80 2.19
N LYS A 463 33.48 10.63 3.52
CA LYS A 463 34.12 9.48 4.15
C LYS A 463 33.23 8.24 4.13
N VAL A 464 33.86 7.07 4.01
CA VAL A 464 33.21 5.77 3.88
C VAL A 464 33.95 4.74 4.73
N TRP A 465 33.20 3.91 5.46
CA TRP A 465 33.74 2.83 6.29
C TRP A 465 32.98 1.54 6.06
N ARG A 466 33.71 0.42 6.02
CA ARG A 466 33.17 -0.92 6.18
C ARG A 466 33.20 -1.25 7.67
N VAL A 467 32.08 -1.72 8.19
CA VAL A 467 31.85 -1.88 9.64
C VAL A 467 31.34 -3.29 9.89
N LYS A 468 32.15 -4.13 10.53
CA LYS A 468 31.86 -5.54 10.82
C LYS A 468 31.57 -5.74 12.31
N LEU A 469 30.52 -6.48 12.66
CA LEU A 469 30.22 -6.82 14.06
C LEU A 469 31.33 -7.70 14.64
N LYS A 470 31.88 -7.32 15.81
CA LYS A 470 32.94 -8.08 16.48
C LYS A 470 32.45 -9.48 16.92
N PRO A 471 33.31 -10.51 16.84
CA PRO A 471 32.99 -11.84 17.36
C PRO A 471 32.54 -11.81 18.83
N GLY A 472 31.49 -12.57 19.17
CA GLY A 472 30.96 -12.66 20.53
C GLY A 472 30.03 -11.52 20.94
N ILE A 473 29.91 -10.41 20.18
CA ILE A 473 28.97 -9.33 20.53
C ILE A 473 27.52 -9.75 20.32
N ARG A 474 27.23 -10.59 19.32
CA ARG A 474 25.87 -11.09 19.06
C ARG A 474 25.34 -11.88 20.26
N GLU A 475 26.12 -12.83 20.74
CA GLU A 475 25.81 -13.73 21.84
C GLU A 475 25.82 -12.99 23.19
N LYS A 476 26.78 -12.09 23.41
CA LYS A 476 26.92 -11.36 24.69
C LYS A 476 25.97 -10.17 24.85
N VAL A 477 25.47 -9.60 23.74
CA VAL A 477 24.68 -8.35 23.76
C VAL A 477 23.29 -8.50 23.12
N LEU A 478 23.18 -9.04 21.90
CA LEU A 478 21.87 -9.15 21.23
C LEU A 478 21.04 -10.32 21.79
N GLU A 479 21.58 -11.53 21.83
CA GLU A 479 20.86 -12.74 22.27
C GLU A 479 20.44 -12.70 23.76
N ARG A 480 21.02 -11.79 24.55
CA ARG A 480 20.58 -11.50 25.94
C ARG A 480 19.41 -10.52 26.05
N GLN A 481 18.97 -9.94 24.93
CA GLN A 481 17.95 -8.89 24.87
C GLN A 481 16.78 -9.27 23.96
N MET A 482 16.98 -10.22 23.04
CA MET A 482 15.98 -10.66 22.09
C MET A 482 16.25 -12.11 21.64
N HIS A 483 15.23 -12.75 21.07
CA HIS A 483 15.36 -14.10 20.54
C HIS A 483 16.40 -14.20 19.40
N ARG A 484 17.06 -15.36 19.29
CA ARG A 484 18.13 -15.63 18.33
C ARG A 484 17.75 -15.33 16.87
N SER A 485 16.52 -15.68 16.48
CA SER A 485 16.00 -15.44 15.13
C SER A 485 15.98 -13.95 14.74
N LEU A 486 15.82 -13.05 15.72
CA LEU A 486 15.94 -11.60 15.54
C LEU A 486 17.39 -11.10 15.67
N ALA A 487 18.15 -11.64 16.62
CA ALA A 487 19.54 -11.23 16.92
C ALA A 487 20.52 -11.45 15.77
N GLN A 488 20.21 -12.39 14.86
CA GLN A 488 20.99 -12.66 13.65
C GLN A 488 20.72 -11.74 12.46
N LEU A 489 19.71 -10.86 12.53
CA LEU A 489 19.36 -9.96 11.43
C LEU A 489 20.28 -8.73 11.44
N ASP A 490 20.90 -8.44 10.30
CA ASP A 490 21.71 -7.22 10.09
C ASP A 490 20.93 -5.94 10.45
N VAL A 491 19.63 -5.91 10.15
CA VAL A 491 18.73 -4.78 10.47
C VAL A 491 18.53 -4.62 11.97
N THR A 492 18.40 -5.73 12.72
CA THR A 492 18.28 -5.69 14.18
C THR A 492 19.56 -5.20 14.84
N VAL A 493 20.72 -5.66 14.34
CA VAL A 493 22.04 -5.19 14.81
C VAL A 493 22.20 -3.68 14.55
N LEU A 494 21.81 -3.18 13.36
CA LEU A 494 21.80 -1.74 13.05
C LEU A 494 20.90 -0.99 14.04
N ASN A 495 19.63 -1.41 14.18
CA ASN A 495 18.65 -0.67 14.96
C ASN A 495 19.02 -0.65 16.46
N PHE A 496 19.39 -1.79 17.04
CA PHE A 496 19.67 -1.86 18.48
C PHE A 496 21.05 -1.29 18.86
N LEU A 497 22.13 -1.67 18.17
CA LEU A 497 23.47 -1.20 18.54
C LEU A 497 23.75 0.22 18.03
N ILE A 498 23.42 0.51 16.77
CA ILE A 498 23.83 1.78 16.14
C ILE A 498 22.77 2.84 16.37
N PHE A 499 21.50 2.57 16.07
CA PHE A 499 20.46 3.60 16.16
C PHE A 499 20.11 3.89 17.62
N GLU A 500 19.69 2.88 18.38
CA GLU A 500 19.30 3.04 19.79
C GLU A 500 20.51 3.31 20.68
N LYS A 501 21.47 2.38 20.79
CA LYS A 501 22.59 2.53 21.75
C LYS A 501 23.61 3.61 21.40
N ILE A 502 23.98 3.77 20.12
CA ILE A 502 25.02 4.76 19.73
C ILE A 502 24.40 6.12 19.39
N LEU A 503 23.36 6.19 18.55
CA LEU A 503 22.79 7.46 18.09
C LEU A 503 21.63 7.97 18.97
N GLY A 504 21.10 7.16 19.89
CA GLY A 504 19.97 7.51 20.77
C GLY A 504 18.64 7.66 20.01
N LEU A 505 18.51 7.05 18.83
CA LEU A 505 17.35 7.14 17.95
C LEU A 505 16.27 6.17 18.42
N ASP A 506 15.35 6.68 19.24
CA ASP A 506 14.14 5.96 19.61
C ASP A 506 13.22 5.68 18.40
N ALA A 507 12.16 4.90 18.64
CA ALA A 507 11.18 4.55 17.61
C ALA A 507 10.55 5.78 16.93
N LYS A 508 10.35 6.89 17.66
CA LYS A 508 9.74 8.12 17.13
C LYS A 508 10.68 8.87 16.19
N ALA A 509 11.97 8.92 16.52
CA ALA A 509 13.01 9.46 15.65
C ALA A 509 13.20 8.62 14.37
N GLN A 510 12.92 7.31 14.42
CA GLN A 510 12.94 6.43 13.24
C GLN A 510 11.68 6.51 12.37
N ASP A 511 10.56 7.02 12.91
CA ASP A 511 9.31 7.31 12.17
C ASP A 511 9.35 8.68 11.45
N ASP A 512 10.12 9.64 11.97
CA ASP A 512 10.26 10.97 11.39
C ASP A 512 11.03 10.94 10.05
N GLN A 513 10.37 11.42 8.98
CA GLN A 513 10.92 11.49 7.62
C GLN A 513 11.99 12.58 7.44
N GLU A 514 12.12 13.55 8.36
CA GLU A 514 13.27 14.46 8.35
C GLU A 514 14.52 13.78 8.92
N THR A 515 14.35 12.98 9.97
CA THR A 515 15.42 12.26 10.68
C THR A 515 15.88 10.99 9.95
N CYS A 516 14.96 10.15 9.49
CA CYS A 516 15.28 8.84 8.90
C CYS A 516 14.48 8.55 7.62
N LYS A 517 15.20 8.48 6.49
CA LYS A 517 14.68 8.15 5.15
C LYS A 517 15.20 6.80 4.69
N TYR A 518 14.54 6.19 3.71
CA TYR A 518 14.85 4.85 3.22
C TYR A 518 14.89 4.82 1.69
N SER A 519 15.79 4.05 1.08
CA SER A 519 15.72 3.67 -0.34
C SER A 519 16.24 2.25 -0.56
N SER A 520 15.63 1.52 -1.49
CA SER A 520 16.12 0.21 -1.93
C SER A 520 17.18 0.27 -3.03
N LYS A 521 17.66 1.47 -3.38
CA LYS A 521 18.63 1.71 -4.46
C LYS A 521 19.82 2.51 -3.93
N ILE A 522 21.03 1.96 -4.07
CA ILE A 522 22.27 2.66 -3.73
C ILE A 522 22.45 3.99 -4.49
N PRO A 523 22.15 4.11 -5.80
CA PRO A 523 22.22 5.38 -6.52
C PRO A 523 21.39 6.51 -5.86
N ASP A 524 20.18 6.21 -5.37
CA ASP A 524 19.35 7.20 -4.69
C ASP A 524 19.99 7.67 -3.37
N VAL A 525 20.62 6.76 -2.62
CA VAL A 525 21.34 7.07 -1.38
C VAL A 525 22.54 7.98 -1.65
N LEU A 526 23.33 7.66 -2.68
CA LEU A 526 24.47 8.48 -3.10
C LEU A 526 24.01 9.87 -3.59
N ALA A 527 22.91 9.94 -4.33
CA ALA A 527 22.31 11.19 -4.77
C ALA A 527 21.82 12.05 -3.58
N ALA A 528 21.14 11.46 -2.59
CA ALA A 528 20.67 12.17 -1.40
C ALA A 528 21.81 12.74 -0.56
N LEU A 529 22.90 11.99 -0.37
CA LEU A 529 24.12 12.48 0.29
C LEU A 529 24.75 13.64 -0.51
N LYS A 530 24.88 13.49 -1.83
CA LYS A 530 25.43 14.54 -2.71
C LYS A 530 24.59 15.83 -2.68
N ARG A 531 23.26 15.72 -2.63
CA ARG A 531 22.32 16.84 -2.48
C ARG A 531 22.22 17.38 -1.05
N ARG A 532 22.89 16.75 -0.06
CA ARG A 532 22.82 17.05 1.38
C ARG A 532 21.42 16.92 1.99
N GLU A 533 20.58 16.08 1.38
CA GLU A 533 19.26 15.69 1.90
C GLU A 533 19.36 14.65 3.04
N ALA A 534 20.54 14.04 3.17
CA ALA A 534 21.01 13.21 4.25
C ALA A 534 22.43 13.63 4.65
N SER A 535 22.78 13.43 5.92
CA SER A 535 24.12 13.70 6.49
C SER A 535 24.95 12.42 6.66
N MET A 536 24.28 11.28 6.76
CA MET A 536 24.89 9.95 6.88
C MET A 536 23.98 8.91 6.21
N ALA A 537 24.55 7.79 5.74
CA ALA A 537 23.77 6.65 5.28
C ALA A 537 24.40 5.31 5.69
N PHE A 538 23.55 4.29 5.77
CA PHE A 538 23.91 2.89 6.05
C PHE A 538 23.42 2.01 4.91
N ILE A 539 24.36 1.34 4.24
CA ILE A 539 24.10 0.25 3.29
C ILE A 539 24.27 -1.06 4.05
N LEU A 540 23.35 -2.01 3.85
CA LEU A 540 23.33 -3.32 4.52
C LEU A 540 23.04 -4.41 3.48
N ASN A 541 23.34 -5.65 3.84
CA ASN A 541 22.89 -6.83 3.12
C ASN A 541 21.35 -6.95 3.15
N PRO A 542 20.70 -7.49 2.10
CA PRO A 542 19.32 -7.95 2.16
C PRO A 542 19.09 -8.99 3.25
N THR A 543 17.94 -8.90 3.94
CA THR A 543 17.45 -9.97 4.81
C THR A 543 17.16 -11.19 3.96
N ARG A 544 17.77 -12.33 4.27
CA ARG A 544 17.62 -13.55 3.47
C ARG A 544 16.28 -14.23 3.74
N ILE A 545 15.78 -15.00 2.76
CA ILE A 545 14.46 -15.63 2.87
C ILE A 545 14.40 -16.64 4.03
N GLU A 546 15.49 -17.36 4.32
CA GLU A 546 15.55 -18.32 5.43
C GLU A 546 15.47 -17.61 6.79
N GLN A 547 16.00 -16.38 6.88
CA GLN A 547 15.87 -15.56 8.09
C GLN A 547 14.44 -15.07 8.28
N VAL A 548 13.72 -14.72 7.20
CA VAL A 548 12.30 -14.38 7.27
C VAL A 548 11.48 -15.61 7.69
N GLN A 549 11.77 -16.79 7.14
CA GLN A 549 11.13 -18.06 7.50
C GLN A 549 11.36 -18.41 8.99
N GLU A 550 12.58 -18.24 9.51
CA GLU A 550 12.90 -18.49 10.93
C GLU A 550 12.16 -17.51 11.87
N VAL A 551 12.11 -16.22 11.53
CA VAL A 551 11.37 -15.23 12.33
C VAL A 551 9.86 -15.48 12.27
N ALA A 552 9.32 -15.78 11.08
CA ALA A 552 7.92 -16.10 10.87
C ALA A 552 7.47 -17.36 11.65
N SER A 553 8.27 -18.44 11.60
CA SER A 553 8.00 -19.68 12.33
C SER A 553 8.08 -19.53 13.85
N THR A 554 8.93 -18.62 14.34
CA THR A 554 9.04 -18.30 15.77
C THR A 554 8.00 -17.28 16.26
N GLY A 555 7.14 -16.75 15.36
CA GLY A 555 6.07 -15.82 15.71
C GLY A 555 6.53 -14.42 16.10
N PHE A 556 7.83 -14.11 15.98
CA PHE A 556 8.37 -12.79 16.24
C PHE A 556 8.14 -11.84 15.05
N ILE A 557 8.19 -10.54 15.33
CA ILE A 557 8.01 -9.48 14.34
C ILE A 557 9.37 -8.81 14.11
N MET A 558 9.80 -8.69 12.86
CA MET A 558 11.07 -8.03 12.52
C MET A 558 11.01 -6.51 12.78
N PRO A 559 12.15 -5.83 12.97
CA PRO A 559 12.18 -4.37 13.00
C PRO A 559 11.64 -3.76 11.70
N ARG A 560 11.20 -2.50 11.75
CA ARG A 560 10.65 -1.78 10.59
C ARG A 560 11.63 -1.72 9.41
N LYS A 561 11.09 -1.78 8.18
CA LYS A 561 11.85 -1.81 6.91
C LYS A 561 12.91 -2.90 6.88
N SER A 562 12.67 -4.07 7.46
CA SER A 562 13.61 -5.19 7.40
C SER A 562 13.69 -5.84 6.03
N THR A 563 12.66 -5.65 5.21
CA THR A 563 12.38 -6.44 4.02
C THR A 563 11.75 -5.54 2.96
N TYR A 564 12.25 -5.63 1.72
CA TYR A 564 11.59 -5.04 0.56
C TYR A 564 11.38 -6.12 -0.49
N PHE A 565 10.24 -6.82 -0.40
CA PHE A 565 9.87 -7.80 -1.42
C PHE A 565 9.69 -7.12 -2.78
N TYR A 566 10.39 -7.66 -3.78
CA TYR A 566 10.55 -7.07 -5.11
C TYR A 566 10.08 -8.03 -6.21
N PRO A 567 9.43 -7.53 -7.28
CA PRO A 567 8.79 -6.22 -7.36
C PRO A 567 7.58 -6.15 -6.41
N LYS A 568 7.09 -4.95 -6.08
CA LYS A 568 5.82 -4.82 -5.34
C LYS A 568 4.66 -5.34 -6.20
N VAL A 569 3.60 -5.83 -5.57
CA VAL A 569 2.43 -6.37 -6.30
C VAL A 569 1.71 -5.22 -7.01
N MET A 570 1.45 -5.36 -8.31
CA MET A 570 0.86 -4.30 -9.12
C MET A 570 -0.58 -3.96 -8.70
N THR A 571 -1.01 -2.72 -8.93
CA THR A 571 -2.40 -2.30 -8.82
C THR A 571 -2.96 -2.08 -10.23
N GLY A 572 -4.15 -2.61 -10.50
CA GLY A 572 -4.81 -2.49 -11.81
C GLY A 572 -5.22 -3.80 -12.47
N LEU A 573 -4.75 -4.96 -11.98
CA LEU A 573 -5.04 -6.25 -12.63
C LEU A 573 -6.34 -6.89 -12.13
N ILE A 574 -6.58 -6.85 -10.83
CA ILE A 574 -7.76 -7.46 -10.19
C ILE A 574 -8.18 -6.66 -8.96
N PHE A 575 -9.49 -6.49 -8.79
CA PHE A 575 -10.10 -5.71 -7.70
C PHE A 575 -11.23 -6.51 -7.04
N ASN A 576 -11.50 -6.19 -5.78
CA ASN A 576 -12.63 -6.74 -5.04
C ASN A 576 -13.67 -5.64 -4.75
N PRO A 577 -14.82 -5.61 -5.43
CA PRO A 577 -15.96 -4.79 -4.99
C PRO A 577 -16.55 -5.39 -3.69
N ILE A 578 -16.96 -4.53 -2.77
CA ILE A 578 -17.51 -4.92 -1.47
C ILE A 578 -18.99 -4.55 -1.45
N ASN A 579 -19.88 -5.55 -1.59
CA ASN A 579 -21.32 -5.39 -1.36
C ASN A 579 -21.68 -6.03 0.00
N PRO A 580 -22.25 -5.28 0.98
CA PRO A 580 -22.64 -5.84 2.28
C PRO A 580 -23.64 -7.00 2.22
N GLU A 581 -24.41 -7.09 1.13
CA GLU A 581 -25.38 -8.16 0.86
C GLU A 581 -24.77 -9.35 0.09
N GLU A 582 -23.54 -9.23 -0.41
CA GLU A 582 -22.83 -10.32 -1.08
C GLU A 582 -22.06 -11.19 -0.07
N GLU A 583 -22.35 -12.49 -0.11
CA GLU A 583 -21.63 -13.51 0.64
C GLU A 583 -20.50 -14.13 -0.19
N ILE A 584 -19.34 -14.31 0.45
CA ILE A 584 -18.18 -14.94 -0.17
C ILE A 584 -18.36 -16.46 -0.17
N VAL A 585 -18.28 -17.06 -1.37
CA VAL A 585 -18.36 -18.51 -1.55
C VAL A 585 -17.05 -19.15 -1.09
N VAL A 586 -17.08 -19.78 0.08
CA VAL A 586 -15.98 -20.60 0.59
C VAL A 586 -16.15 -22.04 0.09
N PRO A 587 -15.15 -22.65 -0.56
CA PRO A 587 -15.19 -24.06 -0.96
C PRO A 587 -15.26 -24.99 0.26
N GLY A 588 -16.31 -25.78 0.38
CA GLY A 588 -16.42 -26.85 1.40
C GLY A 588 -15.70 -28.11 0.98
#